data_AF-A0A2U9B8A5-F1
#
_entry.id   AF-A0A2U9B8A5-F1
#
_cell.length_a   1.000
_cell.length_b   1.000
_cell.length_c   1.000
_cell.angle_alpha   90.00
_cell.angle_beta   90.00
_cell.angle_gamma   90.00
#
_symmetry.space_group_name_H-M   'P 1'
#
loop_
_entity.id
_entity.type
_entity.pdbx_description
1 polymer ?
#
loop_
_entity_poly.entity_id
_entity_poly.type
_entity_poly.pdbx_seq_one_letter_code
_entity_poly.pdbx_strand_id
1 'polypeptide(L)'
;MANFKGHALPGTFFLLYGFWLTVKHTLRHNWRTSKPNGRQTVPPFSKKMDYIEGGFTILASFVGIIAEQFVVDGPHARLYDTEHKAWVKLMNWQHGTMYLFFGISGMTLVTSTKSKLVPPGVDRLALALALFVEGFLFYYHVHSRPPLDAHIHSLLLVAVFGGSASTMLEVFVRDNIVLELLGACLFILQGSWFYQIGFVLYPLNGIEWDLEMHDNIMFVTMCFCWHLAVALLLVACTSSVVWFTVKRFSGRSQDIEIGMRNTSSKTSCQKALLEESDEE
;
A
#
# COMPACT_ATOMS: atom_id res chain seq x y z
N MET A 1 -5.99 -20.79 1.68
CA MET A 1 -5.49 -22.19 1.56
C MET A 1 -3.97 -22.19 1.56
N ALA A 2 -3.38 -23.20 2.20
CA ALA A 2 -1.93 -23.36 2.32
C ALA A 2 -1.33 -23.91 1.01
N ASN A 3 -1.08 -23.03 0.05
CA ASN A 3 -0.42 -23.35 -1.23
C ASN A 3 0.25 -22.11 -1.81
N PHE A 4 1.06 -22.27 -2.87
CA PHE A 4 1.76 -21.15 -3.51
C PHE A 4 0.80 -20.01 -3.91
N LYS A 5 -0.33 -20.32 -4.55
CA LYS A 5 -1.31 -19.30 -5.00
C LYS A 5 -1.90 -18.51 -3.82
N GLY A 6 -2.15 -19.19 -2.70
CA GLY A 6 -2.64 -18.59 -1.46
C GLY A 6 -1.68 -17.57 -0.85
N HIS A 7 -0.38 -17.67 -1.15
CA HIS A 7 0.63 -16.70 -0.73
C HIS A 7 0.93 -15.66 -1.83
N ALA A 8 1.03 -16.09 -3.08
CA ALA A 8 1.32 -15.20 -4.20
C ALA A 8 0.22 -14.14 -4.42
N LEU A 9 -1.05 -14.51 -4.20
CA LEU A 9 -2.18 -13.59 -4.34
C LEU A 9 -2.07 -12.40 -3.37
N PRO A 10 -2.06 -12.57 -2.02
CA PRO A 10 -1.87 -11.45 -1.10
C PRO A 10 -0.51 -10.76 -1.32
N GLY A 11 0.55 -11.52 -1.65
CA GLY A 11 1.85 -10.96 -2.00
C GLY A 11 1.79 -9.94 -3.15
N THR A 12 1.04 -10.24 -4.20
CA THR A 12 0.80 -9.33 -5.33
C THR A 12 0.06 -8.07 -4.88
N PHE A 13 -1.01 -8.22 -4.09
CA PHE A 13 -1.78 -7.08 -3.59
C PHE A 13 -0.91 -6.12 -2.77
N PHE A 14 -0.16 -6.64 -1.80
CA PHE A 14 0.69 -5.80 -0.94
C PHE A 14 1.86 -5.16 -1.70
N LEU A 15 2.47 -5.88 -2.64
CA LEU A 15 3.52 -5.31 -3.52
C LEU A 15 2.98 -4.12 -4.32
N LEU A 16 1.87 -4.32 -5.06
CA LEU A 16 1.27 -3.27 -5.87
C LEU A 16 0.79 -2.10 -5.01
N TYR A 17 0.26 -2.39 -3.82
CA TYR A 17 -0.17 -1.36 -2.88
C TYR A 17 1.02 -0.55 -2.35
N GLY A 18 2.14 -1.19 -2.01
CA GLY A 18 3.36 -0.50 -1.60
C GLY A 18 3.94 0.42 -2.69
N PHE A 19 3.95 -0.01 -3.95
CA PHE A 19 4.31 0.87 -5.07
C PHE A 19 3.32 2.02 -5.26
N TRP A 20 2.01 1.75 -5.16
CA TRP A 20 0.97 2.77 -5.22
C TRP A 20 1.16 3.83 -4.14
N LEU A 21 1.40 3.42 -2.89
CA LEU A 21 1.69 4.32 -1.78
C LEU A 21 2.95 5.13 -2.04
N THR A 22 4.04 4.52 -2.51
CA THR A 22 5.28 5.23 -2.86
C THR A 22 5.02 6.37 -3.85
N VAL A 23 4.27 6.09 -4.92
CA VAL A 23 3.89 7.09 -5.93
C VAL A 23 2.99 8.16 -5.29
N LYS A 24 1.96 7.76 -4.56
CA LYS A 24 0.99 8.64 -3.89
C LYS A 24 1.68 9.63 -2.94
N HIS A 25 2.51 9.16 -2.04
CA HIS A 25 3.19 9.98 -1.04
C HIS A 25 4.22 10.91 -1.69
N THR A 26 4.98 10.43 -2.68
CA THR A 26 5.95 11.26 -3.41
C THR A 26 5.25 12.39 -4.18
N LEU A 27 4.13 12.11 -4.85
CA LEU A 27 3.32 13.13 -5.53
C LEU A 27 2.76 14.17 -4.56
N ARG A 28 2.22 13.73 -3.41
CA ARG A 28 1.72 14.64 -2.37
C ARG A 28 2.83 15.49 -1.78
N HIS A 29 3.99 14.91 -1.53
CA HIS A 29 5.16 15.65 -1.02
C HIS A 29 5.58 16.73 -2.02
N ASN A 30 5.76 16.38 -3.29
CA ASN A 30 6.14 17.35 -4.32
C ASN A 30 5.13 18.49 -4.48
N TRP A 31 3.84 18.18 -4.37
CA TRP A 31 2.80 19.21 -4.40
C TRP A 31 2.89 20.15 -3.20
N ARG A 32 3.06 19.60 -1.98
CA ARG A 32 3.19 20.36 -0.74
C ARG A 32 4.40 21.30 -0.79
N THR A 33 5.53 20.85 -1.32
CA THR A 33 6.76 21.65 -1.43
C THR A 33 6.75 22.67 -2.56
N SER A 34 5.93 22.47 -3.62
CA SER A 34 5.92 23.35 -4.80
C SER A 34 4.99 24.56 -4.66
N LYS A 35 4.18 24.66 -3.60
CA LYS A 35 3.21 25.77 -3.42
C LYS A 35 3.85 26.92 -2.62
N PRO A 36 3.94 28.15 -3.17
CA PRO A 36 4.38 29.30 -2.40
C PRO A 36 3.30 29.69 -1.38
N ASN A 37 3.69 29.76 -0.09
CA ASN A 37 3.00 30.30 1.08
C ASN A 37 1.45 30.24 1.12
N GLY A 38 0.92 29.31 1.94
CA GLY A 38 -0.26 29.59 2.78
C GLY A 38 -1.58 28.91 2.45
N ARG A 39 -1.75 28.27 1.28
CA ARG A 39 -2.93 27.44 0.99
C ARG A 39 -2.56 25.97 0.93
N GLN A 40 -2.59 25.30 2.08
CA GLN A 40 -2.59 23.83 2.18
C GLN A 40 -3.94 23.26 1.71
N THR A 41 -4.29 23.47 0.44
CA THR A 41 -5.42 22.75 -0.16
C THR A 41 -4.94 21.41 -0.68
N VAL A 42 -5.56 20.34 -0.17
CA VAL A 42 -5.37 18.97 -0.67
C VAL A 42 -5.61 18.98 -2.18
N PRO A 43 -4.66 18.50 -3.01
CA PRO A 43 -4.83 18.58 -4.45
C PRO A 43 -6.03 17.75 -4.92
N PRO A 44 -6.76 18.17 -5.98
CA PRO A 44 -7.89 17.42 -6.51
C PRO A 44 -7.54 15.98 -6.89
N PHE A 45 -6.33 15.75 -7.43
CA PHE A 45 -5.86 14.41 -7.77
C PHE A 45 -5.70 13.53 -6.53
N SER A 46 -5.30 14.10 -5.38
CA SER A 46 -5.14 13.37 -4.13
C SER A 46 -6.46 12.83 -3.62
N LYS A 47 -7.54 13.63 -3.69
CA LYS A 47 -8.88 13.14 -3.35
C LYS A 47 -9.33 12.00 -4.27
N LYS A 48 -9.05 12.12 -5.57
CA LYS A 48 -9.37 11.04 -6.55
C LYS A 48 -8.61 9.75 -6.22
N MET A 49 -7.33 9.86 -5.87
CA MET A 49 -6.52 8.71 -5.43
C MET A 49 -7.08 8.06 -4.17
N ASP A 50 -7.47 8.86 -3.16
CA ASP A 50 -8.04 8.33 -1.92
C ASP A 50 -9.40 7.62 -2.15
N TYR A 51 -10.24 8.13 -3.06
CA TYR A 51 -11.48 7.43 -3.45
C TYR A 51 -11.22 6.13 -4.21
N ILE A 52 -10.26 6.11 -5.14
CA ILE A 52 -9.88 4.89 -5.87
C ILE A 52 -9.35 3.84 -4.90
N GLU A 53 -8.43 4.25 -4.02
CA GLU A 53 -7.82 3.39 -3.02
C GLU A 53 -8.84 2.83 -2.03
N GLY A 54 -9.66 3.70 -1.43
CA GLY A 54 -10.69 3.27 -0.49
C GLY A 54 -11.76 2.40 -1.16
N GLY A 55 -12.22 2.78 -2.35
CA GLY A 55 -13.19 2.01 -3.13
C GLY A 55 -12.67 0.62 -3.54
N PHE A 56 -11.42 0.55 -4.01
CA PHE A 56 -10.78 -0.72 -4.33
C PHE A 56 -10.62 -1.59 -3.10
N THR A 57 -10.20 -1.02 -1.97
CA THR A 57 -10.04 -1.76 -0.70
C THR A 57 -11.36 -2.33 -0.21
N ILE A 58 -12.46 -1.56 -0.27
CA ILE A 58 -13.80 -2.03 0.06
C ILE A 58 -14.22 -3.18 -0.86
N LEU A 59 -14.04 -3.01 -2.17
CA LEU A 59 -14.41 -4.02 -3.16
C LEU A 59 -13.62 -5.32 -2.97
N ALA A 60 -12.30 -5.22 -2.85
CA ALA A 60 -11.42 -6.37 -2.64
C ALA A 60 -11.74 -7.11 -1.33
N SER A 61 -12.03 -6.36 -0.26
CA SER A 61 -12.44 -6.92 1.03
C SER A 61 -13.77 -7.65 0.94
N PHE A 62 -14.75 -7.05 0.27
CA PHE A 62 -16.06 -7.67 0.05
C PHE A 62 -15.93 -8.96 -0.76
N VAL A 63 -15.21 -8.92 -1.88
CA VAL A 63 -14.95 -10.11 -2.72
C VAL A 63 -14.21 -11.18 -1.93
N GLY A 64 -13.22 -10.80 -1.11
CA GLY A 64 -12.48 -11.72 -0.24
C GLY A 64 -13.38 -12.43 0.77
N ILE A 65 -14.27 -11.69 1.45
CA ILE A 65 -15.25 -12.28 2.38
C ILE A 65 -16.17 -13.26 1.65
N ILE A 66 -16.71 -12.88 0.49
CA ILE A 66 -17.60 -13.75 -0.28
C ILE A 66 -16.86 -15.01 -0.74
N ALA A 67 -15.64 -14.87 -1.26
CA ALA A 67 -14.84 -15.99 -1.73
C ALA A 67 -14.48 -16.96 -0.58
N GLU A 68 -14.06 -16.45 0.57
CA GLU A 68 -13.71 -17.30 1.72
C GLU A 68 -14.92 -18.00 2.32
N GLN A 69 -16.11 -17.38 2.27
CA GLN A 69 -17.34 -17.94 2.85
C GLN A 69 -18.09 -18.89 1.92
N PHE A 70 -18.14 -18.59 0.62
CA PHE A 70 -19.09 -19.21 -0.32
C PHE A 70 -18.44 -19.88 -1.53
N VAL A 71 -17.12 -20.09 -1.52
CA VAL A 71 -16.52 -21.10 -2.41
C VAL A 71 -17.17 -22.47 -2.15
N VAL A 72 -17.15 -23.38 -3.13
CA VAL A 72 -17.79 -24.72 -3.02
C VAL A 72 -17.39 -25.45 -1.74
N ASP A 73 -16.14 -25.29 -1.32
CA ASP A 73 -15.61 -25.84 -0.07
C ASP A 73 -15.54 -24.79 1.06
N GLY A 74 -16.41 -23.78 1.07
CA GLY A 74 -16.46 -22.74 2.09
C GLY A 74 -17.23 -23.17 3.35
N PRO A 75 -17.15 -22.40 4.45
CA PRO A 75 -17.99 -22.59 5.64
C PRO A 75 -19.48 -22.26 5.40
N HIS A 76 -19.84 -21.54 4.33
CA HIS A 76 -21.23 -21.16 4.00
C HIS A 76 -21.96 -20.49 5.17
N ALA A 77 -21.30 -19.54 5.84
CA ALA A 77 -21.78 -18.85 7.04
C ALA A 77 -22.11 -19.75 8.24
N ARG A 78 -21.67 -21.02 8.22
CA ARG A 78 -21.72 -21.91 9.38
C ARG A 78 -20.42 -21.79 10.16
N LEU A 79 -20.51 -21.32 11.40
CA LEU A 79 -19.33 -21.17 12.27
C LEU A 79 -19.02 -22.46 13.04
N TYR A 80 -20.07 -23.15 13.49
CA TYR A 80 -19.95 -24.31 14.36
C TYR A 80 -20.90 -25.42 13.89
N ASP A 81 -20.37 -26.63 13.81
CA ASP A 81 -21.14 -27.84 13.58
C ASP A 81 -21.54 -28.43 14.94
N THR A 82 -22.82 -28.30 15.29
CA THR A 82 -23.37 -28.80 16.55
C THR A 82 -23.43 -30.32 16.61
N GLU A 83 -23.55 -30.99 15.47
CA GLU A 83 -23.64 -32.45 15.38
C GLU A 83 -22.28 -33.09 15.67
N HIS A 84 -21.24 -32.57 15.01
CA HIS A 84 -19.87 -33.06 15.16
C HIS A 84 -19.08 -32.36 16.29
N LYS A 85 -19.71 -31.38 16.97
CA LYS A 85 -19.09 -30.53 18.01
C LYS A 85 -17.74 -29.95 17.58
N ALA A 86 -17.69 -29.43 16.35
CA ALA A 86 -16.46 -28.98 15.72
C ALA A 86 -16.62 -27.61 15.06
N TRP A 87 -15.53 -26.84 15.03
CA TRP A 87 -15.46 -25.58 14.30
C TRP A 87 -15.40 -25.82 12.78
N VAL A 88 -16.16 -25.04 12.02
CA VAL A 88 -16.20 -25.19 10.56
C VAL A 88 -15.19 -24.24 9.91
N LYS A 89 -14.11 -24.81 9.37
CA LYS A 89 -13.11 -24.11 8.53
C LYS A 89 -12.66 -22.77 9.13
N LEU A 90 -12.19 -22.79 10.38
CA LEU A 90 -11.86 -21.59 11.14
C LEU A 90 -10.81 -20.67 10.46
N MET A 91 -9.96 -21.23 9.61
CA MET A 91 -9.02 -20.44 8.79
C MET A 91 -9.73 -19.48 7.83
N ASN A 92 -10.82 -19.92 7.19
CA ASN A 92 -11.64 -19.07 6.32
C ASN A 92 -12.28 -17.93 7.13
N TRP A 93 -12.67 -18.18 8.39
CA TRP A 93 -13.20 -17.17 9.29
C TRP A 93 -12.14 -16.15 9.74
N GLN A 94 -10.90 -16.59 9.98
CA GLN A 94 -9.78 -15.70 10.26
C GLN A 94 -9.50 -14.77 9.06
N HIS A 95 -9.40 -15.31 7.84
CA HIS A 95 -9.26 -14.50 6.63
C HIS A 95 -10.45 -13.54 6.42
N GLY A 96 -11.68 -14.03 6.62
CA GLY A 96 -12.88 -13.20 6.56
C GLY A 96 -12.83 -12.03 7.55
N THR A 97 -12.29 -12.26 8.74
CA THR A 97 -12.09 -11.21 9.77
C THR A 97 -11.02 -10.22 9.33
N MET A 98 -9.91 -10.68 8.76
CA MET A 98 -8.89 -9.78 8.18
C MET A 98 -9.50 -8.87 7.10
N TYR A 99 -10.23 -9.46 6.14
CA TYR A 99 -10.89 -8.70 5.09
C TYR A 99 -11.91 -7.70 5.64
N LEU A 100 -12.66 -8.05 6.69
CA LEU A 100 -13.58 -7.13 7.33
C LEU A 100 -12.87 -5.85 7.82
N PHE A 101 -11.72 -5.98 8.47
CA PHE A 101 -10.97 -4.82 8.97
C PHE A 101 -10.36 -3.97 7.85
N PHE A 102 -9.86 -4.58 6.77
CA PHE A 102 -9.46 -3.84 5.58
C PHE A 102 -10.67 -3.15 4.89
N GLY A 103 -11.84 -3.78 4.89
CA GLY A 103 -13.07 -3.16 4.40
C GLY A 103 -13.44 -1.91 5.21
N ILE A 104 -13.34 -1.99 6.54
CA ILE A 104 -13.54 -0.85 7.45
C ILE A 104 -12.51 0.25 7.16
N SER A 105 -11.22 -0.08 6.98
CA SER A 105 -10.20 0.92 6.67
C SER A 105 -10.49 1.63 5.34
N GLY A 106 -10.90 0.88 4.30
CA GLY A 106 -11.34 1.46 3.02
C GLY A 106 -12.55 2.41 3.17
N MET A 107 -13.55 2.03 3.97
CA MET A 107 -14.70 2.91 4.28
C MET A 107 -14.29 4.17 5.03
N THR A 108 -13.40 4.06 6.02
CA THR A 108 -12.90 5.21 6.77
C THR A 108 -12.10 6.16 5.87
N LEU A 109 -11.33 5.65 4.89
CA LEU A 109 -10.62 6.48 3.91
C LEU A 109 -11.59 7.27 3.02
N VAL A 110 -12.61 6.61 2.46
CA VAL A 110 -13.63 7.27 1.62
C VAL A 110 -14.41 8.32 2.40
N THR A 111 -14.84 7.99 3.62
CA THR A 111 -15.63 8.90 4.46
C THR A 111 -14.80 10.08 4.96
N SER A 112 -13.54 9.86 5.36
CA SER A 112 -12.60 10.95 5.73
C SER A 112 -12.28 11.87 4.55
N THR A 113 -12.27 11.32 3.33
CA THR A 113 -12.05 12.12 2.11
C THR A 113 -13.28 12.98 1.76
N LYS A 114 -14.49 12.46 2.01
CA LYS A 114 -15.76 13.13 1.67
C LYS A 114 -16.18 14.16 2.73
N SER A 115 -16.04 13.82 4.01
CA SER A 115 -16.63 14.56 5.12
C SER A 115 -15.57 15.20 5.99
N LYS A 116 -15.72 16.50 6.25
CA LYS A 116 -14.90 17.24 7.23
C LYS A 116 -15.29 16.96 8.68
N LEU A 117 -16.40 16.26 8.92
CA LEU A 117 -16.85 15.88 10.26
C LEU A 117 -16.00 14.75 10.85
N VAL A 118 -15.32 13.98 9.99
CA VAL A 118 -14.43 12.91 10.44
C VAL A 118 -13.12 13.52 10.89
N PRO A 119 -12.65 13.25 12.13
CA PRO A 119 -11.38 13.76 12.61
C PRO A 119 -10.21 13.35 11.69
N PRO A 120 -9.26 14.25 11.41
CA PRO A 120 -8.09 13.90 10.63
C PRO A 120 -7.29 12.76 11.29
N GLY A 121 -6.88 11.76 10.50
CA GLY A 121 -6.08 10.62 10.97
C GLY A 121 -6.89 9.37 11.33
N VAL A 122 -8.23 9.42 11.30
CA VAL A 122 -9.08 8.23 11.47
C VAL A 122 -8.82 7.18 10.38
N ASP A 123 -8.55 7.63 9.15
CA ASP A 123 -8.14 6.79 8.02
C ASP A 123 -6.86 5.99 8.32
N ARG A 124 -5.85 6.65 8.91
CA ARG A 124 -4.58 6.03 9.31
C ARG A 124 -4.77 5.08 10.49
N LEU A 125 -5.54 5.49 11.49
CA LEU A 125 -5.85 4.65 12.63
C LEU A 125 -6.53 3.35 12.19
N ALA A 126 -7.52 3.44 11.29
CA ALA A 126 -8.23 2.27 10.79
C ALA A 126 -7.31 1.32 9.99
N LEU A 127 -6.41 1.87 9.15
CA LEU A 127 -5.43 1.05 8.44
C LEU A 127 -4.42 0.40 9.40
N ALA A 128 -3.93 1.14 10.41
CA ALA A 128 -3.03 0.61 11.43
C ALA A 128 -3.67 -0.54 12.21
N LEU A 129 -4.96 -0.41 12.57
CA LEU A 129 -5.73 -1.47 13.22
C LEU A 129 -5.98 -2.66 12.30
N ALA A 130 -6.22 -2.44 11.00
CA ALA A 130 -6.36 -3.54 10.04
C ALA A 130 -5.06 -4.36 9.93
N LEU A 131 -3.91 -3.69 9.82
CA LEU A 131 -2.60 -4.35 9.84
C LEU A 131 -2.33 -5.04 11.19
N PHE A 132 -2.72 -4.42 12.30
CA PHE A 132 -2.57 -5.05 13.62
C PHE A 132 -3.39 -6.35 13.72
N VAL A 133 -4.63 -6.33 13.26
CA VAL A 133 -5.51 -7.52 13.25
C VAL A 133 -4.97 -8.60 12.31
N GLU A 134 -4.46 -8.22 11.14
CA GLU A 134 -3.74 -9.13 10.24
C GLU A 134 -2.58 -9.82 10.97
N GLY A 135 -1.67 -9.04 11.57
CA GLY A 135 -0.52 -9.59 12.28
C GLY A 135 -0.92 -10.44 13.48
N PHE A 136 -1.94 -10.01 14.23
CA PHE A 136 -2.44 -10.73 15.40
C PHE A 136 -3.05 -12.09 15.02
N LEU A 137 -3.85 -12.14 13.96
CA LEU A 137 -4.43 -13.40 13.49
C LEU A 137 -3.36 -14.33 12.91
N PHE A 138 -2.38 -13.79 12.16
CA PHE A 138 -1.26 -14.60 11.67
C PHE A 138 -0.36 -15.13 12.79
N TYR A 139 -0.13 -14.37 13.87
CA TYR A 139 0.68 -14.85 14.99
C TYR A 139 0.13 -16.16 15.60
N TYR A 140 -1.19 -16.25 15.75
CA TYR A 140 -1.84 -17.47 16.23
C TYR A 140 -2.03 -18.54 15.15
N HIS A 141 -1.90 -18.19 13.86
CA HIS A 141 -1.85 -19.17 12.77
C HIS A 141 -0.56 -20.02 12.79
N VAL A 142 0.52 -19.45 13.31
CA VAL A 142 1.87 -20.03 13.25
C VAL A 142 2.16 -21.02 14.38
N HIS A 143 1.35 -21.02 15.45
CA HIS A 143 1.53 -21.93 16.57
C HIS A 143 1.42 -23.39 16.09
N SER A 144 2.38 -24.24 16.50
CA SER A 144 2.50 -25.68 16.18
C SER A 144 2.99 -26.08 14.78
N ARG A 145 3.58 -25.16 14.01
CA ARG A 145 4.23 -25.47 12.72
C ARG A 145 5.68 -25.96 12.89
N PRO A 146 6.25 -26.70 11.90
CA PRO A 146 7.67 -27.01 11.85
C PRO A 146 8.56 -25.75 11.98
N PRO A 147 9.79 -25.86 12.49
CA PRO A 147 10.63 -24.70 12.83
C PRO A 147 10.81 -23.70 11.69
N LEU A 148 11.12 -24.16 10.48
CA LEU A 148 11.29 -23.27 9.32
C LEU A 148 9.98 -22.58 8.90
N ASP A 149 8.88 -23.33 8.86
CA ASP A 149 7.54 -22.80 8.54
C ASP A 149 7.11 -21.75 9.58
N ALA A 150 7.37 -22.01 10.85
CA ALA A 150 7.09 -21.05 11.91
C ALA A 150 7.94 -19.79 11.80
N HIS A 151 9.24 -19.95 11.54
CA HIS A 151 10.18 -18.84 11.46
C HIS A 151 9.90 -17.94 10.26
N ILE A 152 9.66 -18.52 9.07
CA ILE A 152 9.44 -17.74 7.85
C ILE A 152 8.16 -16.89 7.95
N HIS A 153 7.10 -17.41 8.58
CA HIS A 153 5.90 -16.65 8.88
C HIS A 153 6.12 -15.61 9.99
N SER A 154 6.94 -15.91 10.99
CA SER A 154 7.28 -14.94 12.05
C SER A 154 8.01 -13.71 11.49
N LEU A 155 8.85 -13.88 10.47
CA LEU A 155 9.48 -12.76 9.76
C LEU A 155 8.46 -11.89 9.01
N LEU A 156 7.37 -12.46 8.48
CA LEU A 156 6.26 -11.69 7.91
C LEU A 156 5.65 -10.75 8.96
N LEU A 157 5.46 -11.25 10.19
CA LEU A 157 4.88 -10.46 11.29
C LEU A 157 5.71 -9.22 11.60
N VAL A 158 7.04 -9.28 11.43
CA VAL A 158 7.91 -8.10 11.60
C VAL A 158 7.53 -6.99 10.61
N ALA A 159 7.30 -7.34 9.33
CA ALA A 159 6.87 -6.38 8.32
C ALA A 159 5.46 -5.84 8.61
N VAL A 160 4.52 -6.72 8.97
CA VAL A 160 3.11 -6.35 9.25
C VAL A 160 2.98 -5.46 10.48
N PHE A 161 3.57 -5.86 11.62
CA PHE A 161 3.53 -5.05 12.85
C PHE A 161 4.35 -3.78 12.72
N GLY A 162 5.49 -3.83 12.00
CA GLY A 162 6.24 -2.63 11.63
C GLY A 162 5.37 -1.66 10.83
N GLY A 163 4.62 -2.17 9.84
CA GLY A 163 3.69 -1.39 9.03
C GLY A 163 2.58 -0.77 9.88
N SER A 164 1.95 -1.58 10.74
CA SER A 164 0.93 -1.12 11.70
C SER A 164 1.47 0.00 12.60
N ALA A 165 2.66 -0.18 13.19
CA ALA A 165 3.30 0.82 14.03
C ALA A 165 3.65 2.10 13.26
N SER A 166 4.19 1.96 12.04
CA SER A 166 4.49 3.10 11.15
C SER A 166 3.23 3.90 10.83
N THR A 167 2.15 3.24 10.41
CA THR A 167 0.86 3.89 10.11
C THR A 167 0.21 4.49 11.35
N MET A 168 0.37 3.86 12.52
CA MET A 168 -0.11 4.41 13.80
C MET A 168 0.64 5.71 14.14
N LEU A 169 1.96 5.76 13.94
CA LEU A 169 2.74 6.97 14.16
C LEU A 169 2.26 8.13 13.27
N GLU A 170 1.80 7.85 12.05
CA GLU A 170 1.27 8.89 11.16
C GLU A 170 -0.04 9.53 11.66
N VAL A 171 -0.75 8.89 12.60
CA VAL A 171 -1.92 9.52 13.27
C VAL A 171 -1.48 10.80 13.99
N PHE A 172 -0.30 10.75 14.61
CA PHE A 172 0.29 11.83 15.41
C PHE A 172 1.25 12.70 14.58
N VAL A 173 2.11 12.09 13.78
CA VAL A 173 3.14 12.75 12.95
C VAL A 173 2.72 12.72 11.50
N ARG A 174 1.73 13.56 11.17
CA ARG A 174 1.16 13.64 9.82
C ARG A 174 2.18 14.23 8.84
N ASP A 175 1.98 13.89 7.57
CA ASP A 175 2.64 14.55 6.45
C ASP A 175 4.19 14.39 6.42
N ASN A 176 4.76 13.51 7.25
CA ASN A 176 6.18 13.21 7.24
C ASN A 176 6.52 12.19 6.14
N ILE A 177 7.18 12.66 5.08
CA ILE A 177 7.52 11.83 3.92
C ILE A 177 8.38 10.62 4.25
N VAL A 178 9.26 10.71 5.26
CA VAL A 178 10.12 9.57 5.65
C VAL A 178 9.26 8.45 6.24
N LEU A 179 8.29 8.81 7.10
CA LEU A 179 7.37 7.86 7.70
C LEU A 179 6.41 7.26 6.67
N GLU A 180 5.90 8.07 5.75
CA GLU A 180 5.05 7.64 4.63
C GLU A 180 5.78 6.64 3.70
N LEU A 181 7.05 6.93 3.35
CA LEU A 181 7.86 6.04 2.52
C LEU A 181 8.32 4.78 3.27
N LEU A 182 8.53 4.87 4.59
CA LEU A 182 8.78 3.70 5.43
C LEU A 182 7.58 2.74 5.41
N GLY A 183 6.36 3.27 5.59
CA GLY A 183 5.14 2.48 5.48
C GLY A 183 5.02 1.79 4.11
N ALA A 184 5.26 2.52 3.02
CA ALA A 184 5.27 1.96 1.67
C ALA A 184 6.34 0.85 1.49
N CYS A 185 7.55 1.06 2.05
CA CYS A 185 8.62 0.07 2.06
C CYS A 185 8.20 -1.22 2.78
N LEU A 186 7.51 -1.10 3.92
CA LEU A 186 7.05 -2.24 4.71
C LEU A 186 5.96 -3.03 3.98
N PHE A 187 5.08 -2.37 3.21
CA PHE A 187 4.13 -3.05 2.32
C PHE A 187 4.83 -3.81 1.18
N ILE A 188 5.86 -3.23 0.57
CA ILE A 188 6.67 -3.92 -0.46
C ILE A 188 7.37 -5.13 0.16
N LEU A 189 7.97 -4.96 1.34
CA LEU A 189 8.60 -6.04 2.09
C LEU A 189 7.60 -7.16 2.37
N GLN A 190 6.46 -6.85 2.99
CA GLN A 190 5.36 -7.78 3.28
C GLN A 190 4.94 -8.54 2.02
N GLY A 191 4.68 -7.85 0.91
CA GLY A 191 4.25 -8.47 -0.33
C GLY A 191 5.31 -9.37 -0.97
N SER A 192 6.57 -8.92 -1.01
CA SER A 192 7.68 -9.76 -1.51
C SER A 192 7.94 -10.97 -0.61
N TRP A 193 7.69 -10.84 0.69
CA TRP A 193 7.91 -11.90 1.66
C TRP A 193 6.85 -13.00 1.58
N PHE A 194 5.61 -12.65 1.26
CA PHE A 194 4.59 -13.64 0.90
C PHE A 194 5.04 -14.53 -0.27
N TYR A 195 5.68 -13.96 -1.29
CA TYR A 195 6.28 -14.77 -2.36
C TYR A 195 7.39 -15.69 -1.83
N GLN A 196 8.27 -15.18 -0.98
CA GLN A 196 9.34 -15.98 -0.37
C GLN A 196 8.78 -17.17 0.42
N ILE A 197 7.73 -16.95 1.23
CA ILE A 197 7.00 -18.03 1.92
C ILE A 197 6.47 -19.05 0.92
N GLY A 198 5.82 -18.58 -0.15
CA GLY A 198 5.31 -19.42 -1.22
C GLY A 198 6.40 -20.29 -1.85
N PHE A 199 7.57 -19.73 -2.17
CA PHE A 199 8.67 -20.47 -2.80
C PHE A 199 9.35 -21.48 -1.87
N VAL A 200 9.48 -21.16 -0.57
CA VAL A 200 10.14 -22.06 0.40
C VAL A 200 9.22 -23.22 0.77
N LEU A 201 7.95 -22.95 1.08
CA LEU A 201 7.01 -23.98 1.55
C LEU A 201 6.30 -24.72 0.43
N TYR A 202 6.19 -24.11 -0.76
CA TYR A 202 5.49 -24.67 -1.92
C TYR A 202 6.29 -24.44 -3.20
N PRO A 203 7.51 -25.00 -3.31
CA PRO A 203 8.38 -24.79 -4.46
C PRO A 203 7.67 -25.22 -5.75
N LEU A 204 7.66 -24.33 -6.76
CA LEU A 204 7.02 -24.62 -8.05
C LEU A 204 7.77 -25.69 -8.84
N ASN A 205 9.11 -25.73 -8.68
CA ASN A 205 10.02 -26.72 -9.24
C ASN A 205 11.22 -26.85 -8.28
N GLY A 206 11.79 -28.04 -8.15
CA GLY A 206 13.01 -28.28 -7.36
C GLY A 206 12.83 -29.22 -6.17
N ILE A 207 13.87 -29.28 -5.33
CA ILE A 207 13.91 -30.13 -4.14
C ILE A 207 13.16 -29.42 -3.00
N GLU A 208 12.37 -30.19 -2.25
CA GLU A 208 11.69 -29.70 -1.05
C GLU A 208 12.69 -29.25 0.02
N TRP A 209 12.35 -28.19 0.74
CA TRP A 209 13.20 -27.67 1.82
C TRP A 209 13.07 -28.55 3.07
N ASP A 210 14.20 -28.83 3.72
CA ASP A 210 14.20 -29.44 5.04
C ASP A 210 13.72 -28.42 6.08
N LEU A 211 12.55 -28.66 6.65
CA LEU A 211 11.88 -27.75 7.59
C LEU A 211 12.48 -27.76 9.00
N GLU A 212 13.30 -28.77 9.33
CA GLU A 212 13.96 -28.92 10.64
C GLU A 212 15.41 -28.43 10.61
N MET A 213 15.98 -28.24 9.41
CA MET A 213 17.37 -27.81 9.23
C MET A 213 17.58 -26.36 9.69
N HIS A 214 18.44 -26.18 10.69
CA HIS A 214 18.77 -24.87 11.23
C HIS A 214 19.42 -23.92 10.19
N ASP A 215 20.24 -24.45 9.28
CA ASP A 215 20.88 -23.64 8.25
C ASP A 215 19.86 -22.96 7.32
N ASN A 216 18.72 -23.62 7.06
CA ASN A 216 17.63 -23.02 6.29
C ASN A 216 16.99 -21.84 7.04
N ILE A 217 16.88 -21.91 8.36
CA ILE A 217 16.40 -20.81 9.21
C ILE A 217 17.36 -19.62 9.13
N MET A 218 18.66 -19.86 9.25
CA MET A 218 19.68 -18.82 9.11
C MET A 218 19.65 -18.19 7.72
N PHE A 219 19.56 -19.00 6.66
CA PHE A 219 19.50 -18.55 5.28
C PHE A 219 18.27 -17.69 5.01
N VAL A 220 17.08 -18.13 5.43
CA VAL A 220 15.84 -17.36 5.25
C VAL A 220 15.90 -16.03 6.03
N THR A 221 16.50 -16.02 7.22
CA THR A 221 16.73 -14.77 7.97
C THR A 221 17.58 -13.78 7.19
N MET A 222 18.65 -14.26 6.55
CA MET A 222 19.49 -13.44 5.67
C MET A 222 18.72 -12.94 4.45
N CYS A 223 17.91 -13.79 3.82
CA CYS A 223 17.02 -13.41 2.71
C CYS A 223 16.06 -12.28 3.11
N PHE A 224 15.52 -12.29 4.34
CA PHE A 224 14.65 -11.20 4.81
C PHE A 224 15.35 -9.84 4.78
N CYS A 225 16.60 -9.79 5.23
CA CYS A 225 17.42 -8.57 5.18
C CYS A 225 17.67 -8.12 3.72
N TRP A 226 17.88 -9.06 2.79
CA TRP A 226 18.01 -8.74 1.37
C TRP A 226 16.71 -8.19 0.78
N HIS A 227 15.56 -8.78 1.13
CA HIS A 227 14.25 -8.25 0.73
C HIS A 227 14.02 -6.85 1.27
N LEU A 228 14.41 -6.55 2.51
CA LEU A 228 14.36 -5.20 3.07
C LEU A 228 15.25 -4.22 2.30
N ALA A 229 16.50 -4.62 1.99
CA ALA A 229 17.41 -3.79 1.20
C ALA A 229 16.84 -3.51 -0.20
N VAL A 230 16.28 -4.52 -0.86
CA VAL A 230 15.63 -4.37 -2.17
C VAL A 230 14.39 -3.50 -2.07
N ALA A 231 13.55 -3.65 -1.04
CA ALA A 231 12.38 -2.81 -0.83
C ALA A 231 12.76 -1.33 -0.66
N LEU A 232 13.81 -1.03 0.11
CA LEU A 232 14.35 0.33 0.25
C LEU A 232 14.83 0.90 -1.09
N LEU A 233 15.56 0.10 -1.87
CA LEU A 233 16.01 0.50 -3.21
C LEU A 233 14.83 0.76 -4.15
N LEU A 234 13.80 -0.10 -4.14
CA LEU A 234 12.59 0.07 -4.95
C LEU A 234 11.87 1.37 -4.59
N VAL A 235 11.67 1.65 -3.31
CA VAL A 235 11.07 2.91 -2.84
C VAL A 235 11.91 4.11 -3.30
N ALA A 236 13.22 4.09 -3.09
CA ALA A 236 14.10 5.18 -3.49
C ALA A 236 14.09 5.43 -5.00
N CYS A 237 14.16 4.35 -5.80
CA CYS A 237 14.10 4.42 -7.26
C CYS A 237 12.74 4.95 -7.74
N THR A 238 11.62 4.41 -7.24
CA THR A 238 10.27 4.86 -7.63
C THR A 238 10.04 6.32 -7.23
N SER A 239 10.39 6.71 -6.00
CA SER A 239 10.29 8.10 -5.56
C SER A 239 11.14 9.04 -6.41
N SER A 240 12.36 8.64 -6.75
CA SER A 240 13.25 9.42 -7.63
C SER A 240 12.64 9.59 -9.03
N VAL A 241 12.17 8.50 -9.65
CA VAL A 241 11.53 8.54 -10.97
C VAL A 241 10.30 9.47 -10.96
N VAL A 242 9.44 9.35 -9.95
CA VAL A 242 8.26 10.23 -9.80
C VAL A 242 8.69 11.68 -9.63
N TRP A 243 9.70 11.96 -8.79
CA TRP A 243 10.22 13.30 -8.56
C TRP A 243 10.78 13.94 -9.84
N PHE A 244 11.66 13.22 -10.56
CA PHE A 244 12.21 13.69 -11.83
C PHE A 244 11.13 13.92 -12.88
N THR A 245 10.14 13.03 -12.95
CA THR A 245 9.01 13.14 -13.88
C THR A 245 8.19 14.39 -13.60
N VAL A 246 7.80 14.62 -12.35
CA VAL A 246 7.04 15.82 -11.94
C VAL A 246 7.83 17.09 -12.23
N LYS A 247 9.12 17.14 -11.88
CA LYS A 247 9.97 18.31 -12.12
C LYS A 247 10.11 18.62 -13.61
N ARG A 248 10.31 17.59 -14.45
CA ARG A 248 10.42 17.74 -15.91
C ARG A 248 9.13 18.30 -16.53
N PHE A 249 7.98 17.79 -16.12
CA PHE A 249 6.69 18.27 -16.65
C PHE A 249 6.34 19.67 -16.13
N SER A 250 6.67 19.99 -14.88
CA SER A 250 6.48 21.34 -14.32
C SER A 250 7.36 22.37 -15.02
N GLY A 251 8.64 22.07 -15.26
CA GLY A 251 9.56 22.95 -15.99
C GLY A 251 9.06 23.21 -17.42
N ARG A 252 8.66 22.16 -18.14
CA ARG A 252 8.09 22.31 -19.49
C ARG A 252 6.82 23.17 -19.49
N SER A 253 5.95 23.03 -18.50
CA SER A 253 4.74 23.85 -18.39
C SER A 253 5.08 25.33 -18.17
N GLN A 254 6.07 25.61 -17.33
CA GLN A 254 6.53 26.96 -17.05
C GLN A 254 7.21 27.59 -18.28
N ASP A 255 7.99 26.82 -19.04
CA ASP A 255 8.61 27.27 -20.29
C ASP A 255 7.56 27.61 -21.36
N ILE A 256 6.48 26.81 -21.46
CA ILE A 256 5.35 27.09 -22.37
C ILE A 256 4.63 28.38 -21.94
N GLU A 257 4.38 28.57 -20.65
CA GLU A 257 3.71 29.77 -20.13
C GLU A 257 4.54 31.05 -20.36
N ILE A 258 5.86 30.98 -20.14
CA ILE A 258 6.80 32.08 -20.45
C ILE A 258 6.84 32.34 -21.97
N GLY A 259 6.86 31.28 -22.78
CA GLY A 259 6.81 31.38 -24.24
C GLY A 259 5.54 32.09 -24.73
N MET A 260 4.38 31.72 -24.20
CA MET A 260 3.10 32.37 -24.52
C MET A 260 3.04 33.84 -24.07
N ARG A 261 3.62 34.17 -22.91
CA ARG A 261 3.66 35.55 -22.43
C ARG A 261 4.56 36.44 -23.30
N ASN A 262 5.70 35.90 -23.74
CA ASN A 262 6.63 36.61 -24.63
C ASN A 262 6.09 36.77 -26.05
N THR A 263 5.32 35.82 -26.58
CA THR A 263 4.64 36.00 -27.87
C THR A 263 3.53 37.03 -27.76
N SER A 264 2.71 36.98 -26.71
CA SER A 264 1.66 37.98 -26.46
C SER A 264 2.23 39.40 -26.31
N SER A 265 3.35 39.58 -25.59
CA SER A 265 3.98 40.90 -25.45
C SER A 265 4.54 41.43 -26.78
N LYS A 266 5.14 40.56 -27.60
CA LYS A 266 5.62 40.93 -28.94
C LYS A 266 4.47 41.31 -29.86
N THR A 267 3.38 40.54 -29.90
CA THR A 267 2.20 40.88 -30.71
C THR A 267 1.57 42.19 -30.26
N SER A 268 1.49 42.46 -28.95
CA SER A 268 0.97 43.73 -28.41
C SER A 268 1.86 44.92 -28.77
N CYS A 269 3.18 44.76 -28.70
CA CYS A 269 4.14 45.81 -29.07
C CYS A 269 4.11 46.10 -30.58
N GLN A 270 3.96 45.05 -31.40
CA GLN A 270 3.88 45.17 -32.85
C GLN A 270 2.57 45.80 -33.31
N LYS A 271 1.47 45.59 -32.57
CA LYS A 271 0.18 46.22 -32.85
C LYS A 271 0.18 47.72 -32.48
N ALA A 272 0.82 48.09 -31.37
CA ALA A 272 0.98 49.48 -30.96
C ALA A 272 1.82 50.29 -31.96
N LEU A 273 2.88 49.70 -32.52
CA LEU A 273 3.72 50.36 -33.55
C LEU A 273 3.00 50.54 -34.90
N LEU A 274 2.00 49.72 -35.21
CA LEU A 274 1.20 49.86 -36.44
C LEU A 274 0.05 50.86 -36.28
N GLU A 275 -0.56 50.95 -35.09
CA GLU A 275 -1.54 52.01 -34.81
C GLU A 275 -0.88 53.41 -34.79
N GLU A 276 0.38 53.52 -34.37
CA GLU A 276 1.12 54.80 -34.39
C GLU A 276 1.56 55.22 -35.81
N SER A 277 1.63 54.30 -36.78
CA SER A 277 1.97 54.64 -38.17
C SER A 277 0.78 54.99 -39.06
N ASP A 278 -0.45 54.66 -38.63
CA ASP A 278 -1.69 54.92 -39.38
C ASP A 278 -2.34 56.27 -38.99
N GLU A 279 -1.78 57.01 -38.02
CA GLU A 279 -2.26 58.34 -37.58
C GLU A 279 -1.49 59.56 -38.17
N GLU A 280 -0.59 59.36 -39.15
CA GLU A 280 0.04 60.46 -39.93
C GLU A 280 -0.53 60.59 -41.35
#